data_AF-A0A4Q7FT83-F1
#
_entry.id   AF-A0A4Q7FT83-F1
#
_cell.length_a   1.000
_cell.length_b   1.000
_cell.length_c   1.000
_cell.angle_alpha   90.00
_cell.angle_beta   90.00
_cell.angle_gamma   90.00
#
_symmetry.space_group_name_H-M   'P 1'
#
loop_
_entity.id
_entity.type
_entity.pdbx_description
1 polymer ?
#
loop_
_entity_poly.entity_id
_entity_poly.type
_entity_poly.pdbx_seq_one_letter_code
_entity_poly.pdbx_strand_id
1 'polypeptide(L)' 'MVGSAIMWSGAMRALEVFAIYVAPFVVIGIVAKVLMKRSSVDLTDVQAQAGANRRPRRVFLLGGWRNEN' A
#
# COMPACT_ATOMS: atom_id res chain seq x y z
N MET A 1 4.69 -33.57 26.82
CA MET A 1 4.75 -33.46 25.35
C MET A 1 3.47 -32.92 24.68
N VAL A 2 2.37 -32.65 25.41
CA VAL A 2 1.09 -32.22 24.82
C VAL A 2 1.03 -30.72 24.49
N GLY A 3 1.74 -29.86 25.23
CA GLY A 3 1.68 -28.40 25.05
C GLY A 3 2.20 -27.89 23.70
N SER A 4 3.18 -28.57 23.10
CA SER A 4 3.71 -28.20 21.78
C SER A 4 2.62 -28.32 20.71
N ALA A 5 1.94 -29.48 20.61
CA ALA A 5 0.92 -29.73 19.60
C ALA A 5 -0.27 -28.73 19.65
N ILE A 6 -0.67 -28.31 20.85
CA ILE A 6 -1.72 -27.29 21.03
C ILE A 6 -1.26 -25.93 20.52
N MET A 7 0.00 -25.55 20.77
CA MET A 7 0.58 -24.29 20.30
C MET A 7 0.68 -24.23 18.76
N TRP A 8 1.10 -25.32 18.11
CA TRP A 8 1.14 -25.41 16.64
C TRP A 8 -0.25 -25.34 16.01
N SER A 9 -1.24 -26.00 16.63
CA SER A 9 -2.65 -25.92 16.21
C SER A 9 -3.18 -24.48 16.27
N GLY A 10 -2.91 -23.77 17.37
CA GLY A 10 -3.27 -22.36 17.53
C GLY A 10 -2.59 -21.46 16.49
N ALA A 11 -1.30 -21.67 16.22
CA ALA A 11 -0.55 -20.89 15.24
C ALA A 11 -1.10 -21.07 13.82
N MET A 12 -1.46 -22.29 13.41
CA MET A 12 -2.07 -22.56 12.10
C MET A 12 -3.42 -21.84 11.94
N ARG A 13 -4.25 -21.83 13.00
CA ARG A 13 -5.53 -21.09 12.99
C ARG A 13 -5.33 -19.58 12.97
N ALA A 14 -4.34 -19.06 13.68
CA ALA A 14 -4.03 -17.63 13.67
C ALA A 14 -3.59 -17.15 12.29
N LEU A 15 -2.74 -17.94 11.60
CA LEU A 15 -2.31 -17.64 10.23
C LEU A 15 -3.47 -17.72 9.22
N GLU A 16 -4.37 -18.70 9.38
CA GLU A 16 -5.57 -18.84 8.55
C GLU A 16 -6.48 -17.63 8.68
N VAL A 17 -6.81 -17.22 9.91
CA VAL A 17 -7.64 -16.03 10.17
C VAL A 17 -6.95 -14.78 9.63
N PHE A 18 -5.66 -14.60 9.89
CA PHE A 18 -4.89 -13.48 9.34
C PHE A 18 -4.97 -13.44 7.81
N ALA A 19 -4.78 -14.57 7.14
CA ALA A 19 -4.86 -14.65 5.69
C ALA A 19 -6.25 -14.29 5.17
N ILE A 20 -7.33 -14.80 5.79
CA ILE A 20 -8.71 -14.48 5.39
C ILE A 20 -8.99 -12.97 5.50
N TYR A 21 -8.48 -12.31 6.55
CA TYR A 21 -8.69 -10.88 6.74
C TYR A 21 -7.77 -10.02 5.86
N VAL A 22 -6.52 -10.42 5.62
CA VAL A 22 -5.51 -9.59 4.93
C VAL A 22 -5.47 -9.83 3.42
N ALA A 23 -5.66 -11.06 2.96
CA ALA A 23 -5.65 -11.41 1.54
C ALA A 23 -6.56 -10.53 0.67
N PRO A 24 -7.82 -10.22 1.03
CA PRO A 24 -8.66 -9.36 0.19
C PRO A 24 -8.05 -7.97 -0.04
N PHE A 25 -7.45 -7.35 0.99
CA PHE A 25 -6.78 -6.04 0.84
C PHE A 25 -5.55 -6.14 -0.05
N VAL A 26 -4.76 -7.20 0.10
CA VAL A 26 -3.57 -7.44 -0.74
C VAL A 26 -3.98 -7.65 -2.19
N VAL A 27 -5.02 -8.45 -2.44
CA VAL A 27 -5.56 -8.68 -3.79
C VAL A 27 -6.04 -7.37 -4.41
N ILE A 28 -6.82 -6.56 -3.68
CA ILE A 28 -7.28 -5.24 -4.16
C ILE A 28 -6.08 -4.34 -4.49
N GLY A 29 -5.07 -4.29 -3.63
CA GLY A 29 -3.87 -3.49 -3.85
C GLY A 29 -3.08 -3.93 -5.09
N ILE A 30 -2.94 -5.24 -5.30
CA ILE A 30 -2.29 -5.80 -6.49
C ILE A 30 -3.09 -5.46 -7.75
N VAL A 31 -4.41 -5.65 -7.74
CA VAL A 31 -5.29 -5.33 -8.86
C VAL A 31 -5.20 -3.85 -9.21
N ALA A 32 -5.31 -2.96 -8.22
CA ALA A 32 -5.16 -1.51 -8.41
C ALA A 32 -3.79 -1.17 -9.02
N LYS A 33 -2.70 -1.76 -8.50
CA LYS A 33 -1.34 -1.54 -9.03
C LYS A 33 -1.21 -2.01 -10.48
N VAL A 34 -1.78 -3.17 -10.82
CA VAL A 34 -1.76 -3.70 -12.20
C VAL A 34 -2.59 -2.81 -13.12
N LEU A 35 -3.77 -2.35 -12.69
CA LEU A 35 -4.60 -1.42 -13.44
C LEU A 35 -3.88 -0.09 -13.67
N MET A 36 -3.22 0.47 -12.64
CA MET A 36 -2.40 1.68 -12.77
C MET A 36 -1.18 1.49 -13.68
N LYS A 37 -0.64 0.27 -13.80
CA LYS A 37 0.46 -0.03 -14.74
C LYS A 37 -0.05 -0.23 -16.17
N ARG A 38 -1.26 -0.78 -16.33
CA ARG A 38 -1.87 -1.08 -17.63
C ARG A 38 -2.50 0.13 -18.29
N SER A 39 -3.18 0.94 -17.50
CA SER A 39 -3.56 2.27 -17.92
C SER A 39 -2.25 3.06 -17.93
N SER A 40 -1.80 3.52 -19.10
CA SER A 40 -0.65 4.41 -19.25
C SER A 40 -0.89 5.79 -18.60
N VAL A 41 -1.46 5.81 -17.40
CA VAL A 41 -1.60 6.99 -16.58
C VAL A 41 -0.20 7.27 -16.10
N ASP A 42 0.48 8.06 -16.91
CA ASP A 42 1.74 8.65 -16.54
C ASP A 42 1.53 9.28 -15.15
N LEU A 43 2.49 9.10 -14.24
CA LEU A 43 2.40 9.74 -12.91
C LEU A 43 2.16 11.24 -13.04
N THR A 44 2.62 11.80 -14.17
CA THR A 44 2.38 13.15 -14.65
C THR A 44 0.88 13.46 -14.83
N ASP A 45 0.07 12.54 -15.35
CA ASP A 45 -1.38 12.73 -15.56
C ASP A 45 -2.17 12.67 -14.24
N VAL A 46 -1.77 11.82 -13.28
CA VAL A 46 -2.36 11.84 -11.92
C VAL A 46 -1.97 13.14 -11.20
N GLN A 47 -0.73 13.60 -11.38
CA GLN A 47 -0.24 14.87 -10.84
C GLN A 47 -0.87 16.09 -11.54
N ALA A 48 -1.22 15.97 -12.83
CA ALA A 48 -1.92 16.99 -13.60
C ALA A 48 -3.43 17.01 -13.30
N GLN A 49 -4.05 15.86 -12.98
CA GLN A 49 -5.40 15.79 -12.41
C GLN A 49 -5.46 16.37 -10.99
N ALA A 50 -4.35 16.34 -10.25
CA ALA A 50 -4.18 17.14 -9.03
C ALA A 50 -3.96 18.64 -9.31
N GLY A 51 -4.08 19.08 -10.57
CA GLY A 51 -3.92 20.46 -11.03
C GLY A 51 -4.88 21.46 -10.39
N ALA A 52 -4.43 22.72 -10.37
CA ALA A 52 -4.99 23.93 -9.75
C ALA A 52 -5.24 23.92 -8.22
N ASN A 53 -5.45 22.75 -7.60
CA ASN A 53 -5.72 22.64 -6.15
C ASN A 53 -4.54 22.02 -5.36
N ARG A 54 -3.37 21.91 -6.00
CA ARG A 54 -2.13 21.44 -5.35
C ARG A 54 -1.68 22.51 -4.35
N ARG A 55 -1.99 22.30 -3.06
CA ARG A 55 -1.49 23.16 -1.97
C ARG A 55 0.05 23.21 -2.02
N PRO A 56 0.68 24.38 -1.78
CA PRO A 56 2.13 24.50 -1.75
C PRO A 56 2.70 23.47 -0.77
N ARG A 57 3.46 22.51 -1.29
CA ARG A 57 4.02 21.42 -0.49
C ARG A 57 5.49 21.72 -0.25
N ARG A 58 5.85 21.76 1.02
CA ARG A 58 7.23 21.86 1.46
C ARG A 58 7.81 20.44 1.43
N VAL A 59 8.82 20.22 0.60
CA VAL A 59 9.44 18.90 0.38
C VAL A 59 10.91 18.94 0.78
N PHE A 60 11.40 17.86 1.38
CA PHE A 60 12.79 17.74 1.81
C PHE A 60 13.56 17.06 0.70
N LEU A 61 14.29 17.84 -0.06
CA LEU A 61 15.17 17.33 -1.11
C LEU A 61 16.60 17.66 -0.69
N LEU A 62 17.43 16.61 -0.60
CA LEU A 62 18.88 16.75 -0.46
C LEU A 62 19.34 17.55 0.76
N GLY A 63 18.70 17.35 1.92
CA GLY A 63 19.09 18.04 3.16
C GLY A 63 18.49 19.43 3.34
N GLY A 64 17.71 19.91 2.36
CA GLY A 64 17.06 21.22 2.41
C GLY A 64 15.55 21.12 2.22
N TRP A 65 14.82 21.98 2.92
CA TRP A 65 13.37 22.10 2.82
C TRP A 65 13.04 23.13 1.74
N ARG A 66 12.40 22.72 0.63
CA ARG A 66 12.05 23.60 -0.49
C ARG A 66 10.53 23.66 -0.66
N ASN A 67 9.99 24.88 -0.79
CA ASN A 67 8.61 25.06 -1.23
C ASN A 67 8.57 24.90 -2.76
N GLU A 68 7.77 23.97 -3.24
CA GLU A 68 7.41 23.87 -4.65
C GLU A 68 6.25 24.84 -4.91
N ASN A 69 6.47 25.82 -5.81
CA ASN A 69 5.52 26.86 -6.18
C ASN A 69 5.01 26.62 -7.59
#